data_AF-A0A813K4S8-F1
#
_entry.id   AF-A0A813K4S8-F1
#
_cell.length_a   1.000
_cell.length_b   1.000
_cell.length_c   1.000
_cell.angle_alpha   90.00
_cell.angle_beta   90.00
_cell.angle_gamma   90.00
#
_symmetry.space_group_name_H-M   'P 1'
#
loop_
_entity.id
_entity.type
_entity.pdbx_description
1 polymer ?
#
loop_
_entity_poly.entity_id
_entity_poly.type
_entity_poly.pdbx_seq_one_letter_code
_entity_poly.pdbx_strand_id
1 'polypeptide(L)'
;MAAEYSNKPQTAFVVQAAAVHIIQPSQQPATTSDDQNMAKLEGVLRQFEISIAAASDLAILQDYEIVIIADDSGSMSSSAVPPGQRVLGKKGPTRWDELKQTLLLMVQLGSCFDASGVDIWFMNRARIQNVASDEDPRLLQGPGPAPKRHDAARADPGEDCLGGEQ
;
A
#
# COMPACT_ATOMS: atom_id res chain seq x y z
N MET A 1 27.21 -22.29 42.02
CA MET A 1 27.45 -20.92 41.50
C MET A 1 27.70 -21.05 40.00
N ALA A 2 26.89 -20.34 39.19
CA ALA A 2 27.09 -19.96 37.77
C ALA A 2 27.19 -21.12 36.74
N ALA A 3 26.64 -21.06 35.52
CA ALA A 3 25.78 -20.10 34.84
C ALA A 3 25.02 -20.84 33.72
N GLU A 4 23.85 -20.31 33.40
CA GLU A 4 22.93 -20.67 32.33
C GLU A 4 23.46 -20.15 30.98
N TYR A 5 23.43 -20.95 29.90
CA TYR A 5 23.60 -20.43 28.53
C TYR A 5 22.64 -21.13 27.56
N SER A 6 21.57 -20.39 27.29
CA SER A 6 20.62 -20.53 26.19
C SER A 6 21.34 -20.49 24.84
N ASN A 7 21.01 -21.41 23.94
CA ASN A 7 21.43 -21.36 22.53
C ASN A 7 20.25 -21.78 21.64
N LYS A 8 19.54 -20.79 21.08
CA LYS A 8 18.57 -21.00 19.99
C LYS A 8 19.25 -20.71 18.66
N PRO A 9 18.97 -21.50 17.61
CA PRO A 9 19.53 -21.24 16.28
C PRO A 9 19.03 -19.90 15.73
N GLN A 10 19.97 -19.10 15.22
CA GLN A 10 19.67 -17.89 14.45
C GLN A 10 19.44 -18.28 12.99
N THR A 11 18.25 -17.99 12.47
CA THR A 11 17.97 -18.02 11.04
C THR A 11 18.12 -16.59 10.50
N ALA A 12 19.14 -16.35 9.69
CA ALA A 12 19.36 -15.07 9.04
C ALA A 12 18.47 -14.92 7.80
N PHE A 13 17.67 -13.86 7.73
CA PHE A 13 17.05 -13.38 6.49
C PHE A 13 17.85 -12.17 6.00
N VAL A 14 18.45 -12.30 4.83
CA VAL A 14 19.07 -11.18 4.10
C VAL A 14 17.95 -10.45 3.37
N VAL A 15 17.56 -9.28 3.88
CA VAL A 15 16.71 -8.32 3.16
C VAL A 15 17.59 -7.14 2.78
N GLN A 16 17.76 -6.93 1.48
CA GLN A 16 18.59 -5.87 0.94
C GLN A 16 17.89 -4.51 1.09
N ALA A 17 18.38 -3.74 2.06
CA ALA A 17 18.37 -2.29 2.24
C ALA A 17 17.25 -1.44 1.58
N ALA A 18 16.27 -1.05 2.39
CA ALA A 18 15.94 0.35 2.69
C ALA A 18 15.29 0.40 4.08
N ALA A 19 15.61 1.41 4.88
CA ALA A 19 15.47 1.43 6.34
C ALA A 19 14.05 1.06 6.86
N VAL A 20 13.99 0.03 7.70
CA VAL A 20 12.84 -0.26 8.56
C VAL A 20 12.94 0.66 9.79
N HIS A 21 12.12 1.71 9.84
CA HIS A 21 11.90 2.48 11.06
C HIS A 21 10.80 1.78 11.86
N ILE A 22 11.16 1.16 12.98
CA ILE A 22 10.19 0.66 13.96
C ILE A 22 9.85 1.86 14.86
N ILE A 23 8.69 2.48 14.62
CA ILE A 23 8.16 3.57 15.45
C ILE A 23 7.38 2.91 16.60
N GLN A 24 7.66 3.32 17.85
CA GLN A 24 6.97 2.83 19.04
C GLN A 24 5.54 3.40 19.14
N PRO A 25 4.55 2.63 19.62
CA PRO A 25 3.20 3.13 19.83
C PRO A 25 3.10 4.04 21.05
N SER A 26 2.48 5.21 20.88
CA SER A 26 2.08 6.11 21.96
C SER A 26 0.66 5.79 22.43
N GLN A 27 0.49 5.41 23.70
CA GLN A 27 -0.82 5.09 24.30
C GLN A 27 -1.62 6.37 24.63
N GLN A 28 -2.87 6.48 24.14
CA GLN A 28 -3.85 7.50 24.56
C GLN A 28 -5.12 6.82 25.14
N PRO A 29 -5.82 7.45 26.12
CA PRO A 29 -6.95 6.83 26.82
C PRO A 29 -8.30 6.98 26.08
N ALA A 30 -9.10 5.91 26.08
CA ALA A 30 -10.38 5.75 25.36
C ALA A 30 -11.57 5.59 26.33
N THR A 31 -12.72 6.26 26.08
CA THR A 31 -13.99 5.94 26.79
C THR A 31 -15.31 6.22 26.03
N THR A 32 -15.33 6.86 24.85
CA THR A 32 -16.59 7.09 24.08
C THR A 32 -16.51 6.76 22.59
N SER A 33 -15.30 6.56 22.08
CA SER A 33 -14.99 6.17 20.70
C SER A 33 -15.36 4.72 20.37
N ASP A 34 -15.39 3.86 21.37
CA ASP A 34 -15.24 2.42 21.15
C ASP A 34 -16.52 1.78 20.59
N ASP A 35 -17.70 2.27 21.00
CA ASP A 35 -18.99 1.78 20.49
C ASP A 35 -19.20 2.12 19.01
N GLN A 36 -18.79 3.33 18.58
CA GLN A 36 -18.88 3.73 17.17
C GLN A 36 -17.86 2.98 16.31
N ASN A 37 -16.65 2.77 16.83
CA ASN A 37 -15.62 2.02 16.15
C ASN A 37 -16.02 0.54 16.00
N MET A 38 -16.67 -0.04 17.01
CA MET A 38 -17.17 -1.42 16.95
C MET A 38 -18.28 -1.58 15.90
N ALA A 39 -19.24 -0.65 15.83
CA ALA A 39 -20.30 -0.69 14.81
C ALA A 39 -19.74 -0.55 13.38
N LYS A 40 -18.73 0.33 13.20
CA LYS A 40 -18.02 0.49 11.92
C LYS A 40 -17.27 -0.79 11.55
N LEU A 41 -16.56 -1.39 12.51
CA LEU A 41 -15.84 -2.64 12.36
C LEU A 41 -16.79 -3.78 11.96
N GLU A 42 -17.93 -3.94 12.62
CA GLU A 42 -18.94 -4.95 12.24
C GLU A 42 -19.44 -4.78 10.81
N GLY A 43 -19.68 -3.54 10.37
CA GLY A 43 -20.07 -3.24 8.99
C GLY A 43 -19.02 -3.69 7.98
N VAL A 44 -17.75 -3.37 8.27
CA VAL A 44 -16.61 -3.76 7.44
C VAL A 44 -16.43 -5.28 7.43
N LEU A 45 -16.48 -5.95 8.58
CA LEU A 45 -16.34 -7.42 8.68
C LEU A 45 -17.41 -8.16 7.87
N ARG A 46 -18.65 -7.66 7.86
CA ARG A 46 -19.73 -8.22 7.02
C ARG A 46 -19.45 -8.05 5.54
N GLN A 47 -18.91 -6.90 5.13
CA GLN A 47 -18.58 -6.64 3.73
C GLN A 47 -17.46 -7.55 3.21
N PHE A 48 -16.53 -7.93 4.09
CA PHE A 48 -15.46 -8.88 3.79
C PHE A 48 -15.81 -10.34 4.08
N GLU A 49 -17.04 -10.64 4.51
CA GLU A 49 -17.49 -11.97 4.93
C GLU A 49 -16.58 -12.60 6.01
N ILE A 50 -15.95 -11.78 6.84
CA ILE A 50 -15.04 -12.22 7.90
C ILE A 50 -15.88 -12.67 9.10
N SER A 51 -15.66 -13.91 9.54
CA SER A 51 -16.33 -14.44 10.74
C SER A 51 -15.93 -13.69 12.01
N ILE A 52 -16.85 -13.56 12.96
CA ILE A 52 -16.61 -12.90 14.27
C ILE A 52 -15.42 -13.51 15.01
N ALA A 53 -15.16 -14.81 14.84
CA ALA A 53 -14.00 -15.47 15.45
C ALA A 53 -12.67 -14.90 14.96
N ALA A 54 -12.58 -14.56 13.66
CA ALA A 54 -11.39 -13.93 13.07
C ALA A 54 -11.27 -12.44 13.44
N ALA A 55 -12.37 -11.79 13.85
CA ALA A 55 -12.34 -10.39 14.26
C ALA A 55 -11.54 -10.17 15.55
N SER A 56 -11.57 -11.13 16.49
CA SER A 56 -10.75 -11.06 17.70
C SER A 56 -9.25 -11.09 17.39
N ASP A 57 -8.84 -11.81 16.34
CA ASP A 57 -7.45 -11.85 15.91
C ASP A 57 -7.02 -10.54 15.25
N LEU A 58 -7.96 -9.80 14.65
CA LEU A 58 -7.70 -8.49 14.04
C LEU A 58 -7.50 -7.37 15.07
N ALA A 59 -7.94 -7.55 16.32
CA ALA A 59 -7.73 -6.57 17.39
C ALA A 59 -6.24 -6.28 17.64
N ILE A 60 -5.34 -7.22 17.33
CA ILE A 60 -3.90 -7.01 17.43
C ILE A 60 -3.40 -5.87 16.54
N LEU A 61 -4.13 -5.54 15.46
CA LEU A 61 -3.74 -4.49 14.52
C LEU A 61 -3.85 -3.09 15.12
N GLN A 62 -4.56 -2.92 16.25
CA GLN A 62 -4.66 -1.65 16.97
C GLN A 62 -3.29 -1.13 17.44
N ASP A 63 -2.32 -2.03 17.67
CA ASP A 63 -0.96 -1.67 18.10
C ASP A 63 0.02 -1.43 16.93
N TYR A 64 -0.46 -1.48 15.68
CA TYR A 64 0.39 -1.35 14.48
C TYR A 64 -0.02 -0.16 13.61
N GLU A 65 0.97 0.51 13.04
CA GLU A 65 0.79 1.49 11.97
C GLU A 65 0.57 0.77 10.63
N ILE A 66 -0.52 1.09 9.94
CA ILE A 66 -0.87 0.45 8.67
C ILE A 66 -0.39 1.32 7.50
N VAL A 67 0.55 0.77 6.73
CA VAL A 67 1.07 1.39 5.51
C VAL A 67 0.69 0.55 4.30
N ILE A 68 0.02 1.17 3.32
CA ILE A 68 -0.43 0.53 2.08
C ILE A 68 0.48 0.99 0.94
N ILE A 69 1.07 0.04 0.21
CA ILE A 69 1.86 0.32 -0.99
C ILE A 69 1.00 0.00 -2.22
N ALA A 70 0.79 0.99 -3.08
CA ALA A 70 -0.12 0.91 -4.21
C ALA A 70 0.60 1.13 -5.55
N ASP A 71 0.41 0.22 -6.50
CA ASP A 71 0.85 0.42 -7.89
C ASP A 71 -0.07 1.42 -8.59
N ASP A 72 0.53 2.46 -9.16
CA ASP A 72 -0.14 3.47 -9.98
C ASP A 72 0.55 3.65 -11.33
N SER A 73 1.25 2.61 -11.79
CA SER A 73 1.89 2.57 -13.10
C SER A 73 0.90 2.79 -14.24
N GLY A 74 1.40 3.19 -15.41
CA GLY A 74 0.55 3.34 -16.61
C GLY A 74 -0.21 2.07 -17.01
N SER A 75 0.28 0.89 -16.59
CA SER A 75 -0.41 -0.39 -16.83
C SER A 75 -1.77 -0.48 -16.14
N MET A 76 -1.97 0.29 -15.06
CA MET A 76 -3.21 0.35 -14.28
C MET A 76 -4.37 0.98 -15.05
N SER A 77 -4.09 1.72 -16.14
CA SER A 77 -5.12 2.24 -17.05
C SER A 77 -5.69 1.18 -17.99
N SER A 78 -5.12 -0.04 -18.00
CA SER A 78 -5.62 -1.16 -18.80
C SER A 78 -6.95 -1.65 -18.26
N SER A 79 -7.81 -2.17 -19.14
CA SER A 79 -9.05 -2.82 -18.72
C SER A 79 -8.75 -4.01 -17.80
N ALA A 80 -9.46 -4.07 -16.68
CA ALA A 80 -9.42 -5.22 -15.78
C ALA A 80 -10.19 -6.43 -16.32
N VAL A 81 -11.18 -6.18 -17.17
CA VAL A 81 -11.99 -7.23 -17.79
C VAL A 81 -11.12 -8.04 -18.79
N PRO A 82 -11.12 -9.38 -18.69
CA PRO A 82 -10.43 -10.25 -19.65
C PRO A 82 -10.91 -10.01 -21.09
N PRO A 83 -10.05 -10.14 -22.11
CA PRO A 83 -10.41 -9.83 -23.50
C PRO A 83 -11.70 -10.49 -24.00
N GLY A 84 -11.97 -11.74 -23.62
CA GLY A 84 -13.16 -12.49 -24.04
C GLY A 84 -14.48 -12.06 -23.38
N GLN A 85 -14.44 -11.19 -22.37
CA GLN A 85 -15.62 -10.70 -21.65
C GLN A 85 -15.87 -9.20 -21.90
N ARG A 86 -15.05 -8.55 -22.74
CA ARG A 86 -15.20 -7.13 -23.05
C ARG A 86 -16.39 -6.91 -23.99
N VAL A 87 -17.27 -5.98 -23.63
CA VAL A 87 -18.39 -5.57 -24.48
C VAL A 87 -17.93 -4.44 -25.40
N LEU A 88 -18.02 -4.66 -26.72
CA LEU A 88 -17.63 -3.66 -27.71
C LEU A 88 -18.43 -2.36 -27.52
N GLY A 89 -17.74 -1.22 -27.53
CA GLY A 89 -18.37 0.09 -27.34
C GLY A 89 -18.69 0.47 -25.89
N LYS A 90 -18.44 -0.42 -24.90
CA LYS A 90 -18.56 -0.08 -23.48
C LYS A 90 -17.18 0.01 -22.83
N LYS A 91 -16.91 1.11 -22.12
CA LYS A 91 -15.72 1.23 -21.28
C LYS A 91 -15.94 0.41 -20.01
N GLY A 92 -15.27 -0.74 -19.91
CA GLY A 92 -15.23 -1.55 -18.69
C GLY A 92 -14.33 -0.91 -17.63
N PRO A 93 -14.36 -1.43 -16.38
CA PRO A 93 -13.46 -0.99 -15.33
C PRO A 93 -11.99 -1.21 -15.74
N THR A 94 -11.15 -0.29 -15.31
CA THR A 94 -9.69 -0.40 -15.39
C THR A 94 -9.14 -1.09 -14.15
N ARG A 95 -7.90 -1.57 -14.22
CA ARG A 95 -7.23 -2.13 -13.02
C ARG A 95 -7.09 -1.08 -11.92
N TRP A 96 -6.95 0.19 -12.29
CA TRP A 96 -6.98 1.30 -11.34
C TRP A 96 -8.32 1.39 -10.61
N ASP A 97 -9.44 1.21 -11.31
CA ASP A 97 -10.76 1.24 -10.68
C ASP A 97 -10.92 0.12 -9.65
N GLU A 98 -10.41 -1.07 -9.94
CA GLU A 98 -10.39 -2.20 -8.98
C GLU A 98 -9.47 -1.92 -7.78
N LEU A 99 -8.22 -1.49 -8.02
CA LEU A 99 -7.31 -1.14 -6.94
C LEU A 99 -7.89 -0.03 -6.06
N LYS A 100 -8.52 0.97 -6.66
CA LYS A 100 -9.18 2.06 -5.93
C LYS A 100 -10.25 1.50 -5.01
N GLN A 101 -11.11 0.61 -5.48
CA GLN A 101 -12.10 -0.04 -4.62
C GLN A 101 -11.45 -0.79 -3.45
N THR A 102 -10.36 -1.52 -3.71
CA THR A 102 -9.60 -2.19 -2.64
C THR A 102 -9.00 -1.19 -1.65
N LEU A 103 -8.42 -0.08 -2.11
CA LEU A 103 -7.86 0.96 -1.23
C LEU A 103 -8.92 1.58 -0.33
N LEU A 104 -10.11 1.88 -0.85
CA LEU A 104 -11.22 2.41 -0.05
C LEU A 104 -11.58 1.46 1.08
N LEU A 105 -11.69 0.16 0.78
CA LEU A 105 -11.98 -0.85 1.79
C LEU A 105 -10.86 -0.98 2.84
N MET A 106 -9.59 -0.95 2.40
CA MET A 106 -8.44 -1.02 3.31
C MET A 106 -8.35 0.21 4.23
N VAL A 107 -8.69 1.40 3.72
CA VAL A 107 -8.78 2.64 4.53
C VAL A 107 -9.91 2.52 5.55
N GLN A 108 -11.10 2.06 5.13
CA GLN A 108 -12.21 1.84 6.06
C GLN A 108 -11.81 0.86 7.18
N LEU A 109 -11.18 -0.26 6.82
CA LEU A 109 -10.70 -1.25 7.77
C LEU A 109 -9.63 -0.67 8.71
N GLY A 110 -8.57 -0.06 8.15
CA GLY A 110 -7.46 0.47 8.94
C GLY A 110 -7.88 1.60 9.88
N SER A 111 -8.79 2.49 9.43
CA SER A 111 -9.34 3.55 10.27
C SER A 111 -10.19 3.07 11.45
N CYS A 112 -10.56 1.78 11.50
CA CYS A 112 -11.21 1.19 12.67
C CYS A 112 -10.21 0.84 13.79
N PHE A 113 -8.93 0.62 13.44
CA PHE A 113 -7.88 0.21 14.38
C PHE A 113 -6.95 1.35 14.77
N ASP A 114 -6.67 2.26 13.82
CA ASP A 114 -5.81 3.42 14.04
C ASP A 114 -6.60 4.73 13.89
N ALA A 115 -6.68 5.49 14.98
CA ALA A 115 -7.36 6.79 15.00
C ALA A 115 -6.64 7.86 14.15
N SER A 116 -5.33 7.69 13.91
CA SER A 116 -4.54 8.57 13.04
C SER A 116 -4.79 8.28 11.55
N GLY A 117 -5.35 7.12 11.23
CA GLY A 117 -5.66 6.68 9.87
C GLY A 117 -4.60 5.75 9.29
N VAL A 118 -4.54 5.67 7.96
CA VAL A 118 -3.55 4.84 7.25
C VAL A 118 -2.68 5.68 6.33
N ASP A 119 -1.45 5.24 6.13
CA ASP A 119 -0.49 5.86 5.21
C ASP A 119 -0.49 5.10 3.87
N ILE A 120 -0.54 5.82 2.75
CA ILE A 120 -0.61 5.24 1.41
C ILE A 120 0.56 5.72 0.57
N TRP A 121 1.41 4.78 0.18
CA TRP A 121 2.58 4.99 -0.64
C TRP A 121 2.32 4.53 -2.07
N PHE A 122 2.26 5.48 -2.99
CA PHE A 122 2.21 5.17 -4.40
C PHE A 122 3.62 5.01 -4.97
N MET A 123 3.77 4.12 -5.96
CA MET A 123 5.07 3.86 -6.58
C MET A 123 5.55 5.02 -7.48
N ASN A 124 4.63 5.74 -8.12
CA ASN A 124 4.94 6.75 -9.16
C ASN A 124 4.51 8.17 -8.78
N ARG A 125 4.02 8.41 -7.55
CA ARG A 125 3.64 9.75 -7.06
C ARG A 125 3.90 9.89 -5.56
N ALA A 126 3.61 11.09 -5.04
CA ALA A 126 3.77 11.39 -3.62
C ALA A 126 2.85 10.52 -2.74
N ARG A 127 3.37 10.12 -1.57
CA ARG A 127 2.60 9.43 -0.53
C ARG A 127 1.49 10.32 0.03
N ILE A 128 0.41 9.69 0.49
CA ILE A 128 -0.66 10.31 1.25
C ILE A 128 -0.55 9.80 2.68
N GLN A 129 -0.62 10.70 3.67
CA GLN A 129 -0.54 10.33 5.07
C GLN A 129 -1.85 10.59 5.81
N ASN A 130 -2.05 9.84 6.90
CA ASN A 130 -3.16 9.99 7.85
C ASN A 130 -4.53 9.95 7.16
N VAL A 131 -4.76 8.94 6.32
CA VAL A 131 -6.03 8.77 5.62
C VAL A 131 -7.00 8.03 6.53
N ALA A 132 -7.94 8.76 7.14
CA ALA A 132 -8.91 8.20 8.08
C ALA A 132 -10.31 7.94 7.48
N SER A 133 -10.55 8.36 6.23
CA SER A 133 -11.82 8.20 5.53
C SER A 133 -11.60 7.80 4.08
N ASP A 134 -12.44 6.90 3.59
CA ASP A 134 -12.50 6.50 2.19
C ASP A 134 -13.08 7.60 1.28
N GLU A 135 -13.74 8.61 1.85
CA GLU A 135 -14.18 9.79 1.11
C GLU A 135 -13.05 10.80 0.84
N ASP A 136 -11.81 10.50 1.25
CA ASP A 136 -10.68 11.39 1.04
C ASP A 136 -10.44 11.65 -0.47
N PRO A 137 -10.54 12.91 -0.93
CA PRO A 137 -10.43 13.23 -2.35
C PRO A 137 -9.05 12.90 -2.93
N ARG A 138 -8.02 12.78 -2.09
CA ARG A 138 -6.66 12.40 -2.51
C ARG A 138 -6.61 10.96 -3.03
N LEU A 139 -7.51 10.07 -2.55
CA LEU A 139 -7.68 8.70 -3.05
C LEU A 139 -8.34 8.63 -4.42
N LEU A 140 -9.08 9.68 -4.81
CA LEU A 140 -9.91 9.65 -6.01
C LEU A 140 -9.13 9.99 -7.28
N GLN A 141 -7.91 10.49 -7.15
CA GLN A 141 -7.05 10.87 -8.27
C GLN A 141 -6.69 9.64 -9.11
N GLY A 142 -6.71 9.77 -10.44
CA GLY A 142 -6.33 8.69 -11.37
C GLY A 142 -4.89 8.19 -11.17
N PRO A 143 -4.46 7.15 -11.88
CA PRO A 143 -3.08 6.69 -11.83
C PRO A 143 -2.13 7.84 -12.18
N GLY A 144 -1.00 7.93 -11.48
CA GLY A 144 -0.05 9.03 -11.66
C GLY A 144 0.44 9.09 -13.12
N PRO A 145 0.78 10.29 -13.64
CA PRO A 145 1.50 10.35 -14.91
C PRO A 145 2.76 9.51 -14.76
N ALA A 146 3.06 8.67 -15.76
CA ALA A 146 4.28 7.89 -15.76
C ALA A 146 5.44 8.82 -15.39
N PRO A 147 6.32 8.43 -14.45
CA PRO A 147 7.44 9.27 -14.07
C PRO A 147 8.15 9.62 -15.36
N LYS A 148 8.33 10.92 -15.63
CA LYS A 148 9.11 11.36 -16.78
C LYS A 148 10.41 10.60 -16.64
N ARG A 149 10.66 9.64 -17.54
CA ARG A 149 11.97 9.02 -17.62
C ARG A 149 12.88 10.22 -17.70
N HIS A 150 13.71 10.43 -16.67
CA HIS A 150 14.86 11.29 -16.84
C HIS A 150 15.51 10.69 -18.07
N ASP A 151 15.42 11.39 -19.20
CA ASP A 151 16.00 10.97 -20.45
C ASP A 151 17.42 10.58 -20.07
N ALA A 152 17.64 9.28 -19.96
CA ALA A 152 18.93 8.73 -19.59
C ALA A 152 19.79 9.28 -20.71
N ALA A 153 20.61 10.28 -20.35
CA ALA A 153 21.42 11.02 -21.27
C ALA A 153 22.01 10.00 -22.21
N ARG A 154 21.50 10.01 -23.45
CA ARG A 154 21.97 9.14 -24.51
C ARG A 154 23.40 9.62 -24.67
N ALA A 155 24.31 8.96 -23.97
CA ALA A 155 25.73 9.14 -24.15
C ALA A 155 25.95 8.76 -25.59
N ASP A 156 25.96 9.80 -26.42
CA ASP A 156 26.38 9.75 -27.80
C ASP A 156 27.84 9.29 -27.73
N PRO A 157 28.19 8.06 -28.15
CA PRO A 157 29.58 7.71 -28.32
C PRO A 157 30.07 8.54 -29.49
N GLY A 158 30.61 9.71 -29.16
CA GLY A 158 31.23 10.62 -30.10
C GLY A 158 32.15 9.85 -31.04
N GLU A 159 31.99 10.19 -32.31
CA GLU A 159 32.92 9.98 -33.39
C GLU A 159 34.37 10.37 -33.00
N ASP A 160 35.28 9.93 -33.87
CA ASP A 160 36.67 10.38 -34.01
C ASP A 160 37.76 9.57 -33.30
N CYS A 161 38.32 8.61 -34.03
CA CYS A 161 39.78 8.44 -34.14
C CYS A 161 40.15 7.91 -35.55
N LEU A 162 40.30 8.86 -36.46
CA LEU A 162 41.47 9.09 -37.32
C LEU A 162 42.20 7.87 -37.94
N GLY A 163 42.15 7.82 -39.27
CA GLY A 163 43.32 7.79 -40.16
C GLY A 163 44.47 6.81 -39.86
N GLY A 164 44.63 5.82 -40.73
CA GLY A 164 45.86 5.05 -40.86
C GLY A 164 46.10 4.68 -42.32
N GLU A 165 46.92 5.47 -43.00
CA GLU A 165 47.53 5.19 -44.29
C GLU A 165 48.34 3.88 -44.25
N GLN A 166 48.17 3.04 -45.28
CA GLN A 166 49.25 2.41 -46.07
C GLN A 166 48.67 1.54 -47.19
#